data_AF-A0A357CZ46-F1
#
_entry.id   AF-A0A357CZ46-F1
#
_cell.length_a   1.000
_cell.length_b   1.000
_cell.length_c   1.000
_cell.angle_alpha   90.00
_cell.angle_beta   90.00
_cell.angle_gamma   90.00
#
_symmetry.space_group_name_H-M   'P 1'
#
loop_
_entity.id
_entity.type
_entity.pdbx_description
1 polymer ?
#
loop_
_entity_poly.entity_id
_entity_poly.type
_entity_poly.pdbx_seq_one_letter_code
_entity_poly.pdbx_strand_id
1 'polypeptide(L)'
;YPAMEDFALDLMMGKGPSARSIRIPLKPFTLIGATTRAGQLSSPLRDRFGMMFRLELYTPEQLATIVTRSAGILETPIKEEGAFEIARRSRGTPRIANRFLKRVRDFATVKGNGCIDKYISDFALKSLDIDELGLDSIDRRMLAAIIKSFGGGPVGLDTLAAIIGEESITLEDVYEPYLLQLGFINRTSRGRCATPGAYRHLGINIPEAPETSQMKLDF
;
A
#
# COMPACT_ATOMS: atom_id res chain seq x y z
N TYR A 1 23.63 11.98 -15.25
CA TYR A 1 24.82 11.21 -14.81
C TYR A 1 26.02 12.09 -14.49
N PRO A 2 26.35 13.15 -15.26
CA PRO A 2 27.53 13.99 -15.00
C PRO A 2 27.61 14.52 -13.57
N ALA A 3 26.46 14.79 -12.93
CA ALA A 3 26.43 15.23 -11.54
C ALA A 3 26.99 14.19 -10.55
N MET A 4 26.81 12.90 -10.80
CA MET A 4 27.25 11.81 -9.91
C MET A 4 28.65 11.29 -10.25
N GLU A 5 29.04 11.37 -11.53
CA GLU A 5 30.34 10.85 -12.01
C GLU A 5 31.40 11.95 -12.05
N ASP A 6 31.08 13.08 -12.69
CA ASP A 6 32.01 14.17 -12.96
C ASP A 6 31.88 15.32 -11.97
N PHE A 7 30.97 15.20 -10.99
CA PHE A 7 30.57 16.28 -10.09
C PHE A 7 30.33 17.59 -10.82
N ALA A 8 29.59 17.55 -11.93
CA ALA A 8 29.25 18.73 -12.72
C ALA A 8 27.82 18.69 -13.23
N LEU A 9 27.19 19.85 -13.31
CA LEU A 9 25.87 20.04 -13.87
C LEU A 9 25.96 20.92 -15.11
N ASP A 10 25.53 20.38 -16.26
CA ASP A 10 25.42 21.15 -17.50
C ASP A 10 24.02 21.76 -17.61
N LEU A 11 23.95 23.10 -17.61
CA LEU A 11 22.70 23.86 -17.76
C LEU A 11 22.68 24.55 -19.12
N MET A 12 21.65 24.29 -19.92
CA MET A 12 21.41 25.00 -21.17
C MET A 12 20.73 26.34 -20.89
N MET A 13 21.43 27.45 -21.18
CA MET A 13 20.84 28.81 -21.15
C MET A 13 20.45 29.26 -22.55
N GLY A 14 19.19 29.67 -22.72
CA GLY A 14 18.63 30.16 -23.99
C GLY A 14 17.85 29.11 -24.79
N LYS A 15 17.33 29.51 -25.96
CA LYS A 15 16.63 28.63 -26.91
C LYS A 15 17.14 28.89 -28.32
N GLY A 16 17.16 27.86 -29.16
CA GLY A 16 17.56 27.97 -30.57
C GLY A 16 19.09 28.04 -30.77
N PRO A 17 19.57 28.61 -31.89
CA PRO A 17 20.99 28.62 -32.26
C PRO A 17 21.91 29.38 -31.29
N SER A 18 21.33 30.23 -30.43
CA SER A 18 22.05 31.02 -29.42
C SER A 18 22.13 30.34 -28.05
N ALA A 19 21.61 29.11 -27.91
CA ALA A 19 21.70 28.36 -26.66
C ALA A 19 23.16 28.07 -26.31
N ARG A 20 23.55 28.39 -25.07
CA ARG A 20 24.90 28.10 -24.54
C ARG A 20 24.79 27.13 -23.38
N SER A 21 25.66 26.12 -23.36
CA SER A 21 25.80 25.22 -22.22
C SER A 21 26.73 25.83 -21.19
N ILE A 22 26.28 25.96 -19.94
CA ILE A 22 27.09 26.38 -18.80
C ILE A 22 27.32 25.16 -17.92
N ARG A 23 28.58 24.80 -17.72
CA ARG A 23 28.98 23.72 -16.82
C ARG A 23 29.26 24.27 -15.43
N ILE A 24 28.51 23.81 -14.44
CA ILE A 24 28.63 24.21 -13.04
C ILE A 24 29.28 23.06 -12.26
N PRO A 25 30.45 23.27 -11.62
CA PRO A 25 31.05 22.26 -10.77
C PRO A 25 30.22 22.09 -9.49
N LEU A 26 30.06 20.84 -9.06
CA LEU A 26 29.39 20.44 -7.82
C LEU A 26 30.44 20.04 -6.79
N LYS A 27 30.15 20.30 -5.52
CA LYS A 27 30.91 19.73 -4.42
C LYS A 27 30.58 18.24 -4.29
N PRO A 28 31.50 17.41 -3.75
CA PRO A 28 31.17 16.03 -3.40
C PRO A 28 29.92 15.96 -2.52
N PHE A 29 29.01 15.03 -2.83
CA PHE A 29 27.75 14.84 -2.12
C PHE A 29 27.35 13.37 -2.09
N THR A 30 26.41 13.03 -1.22
CA THR A 30 25.78 11.71 -1.18
C THR A 30 24.35 11.82 -1.72
N LEU A 31 24.06 11.11 -2.80
CA LEU A 31 22.71 11.01 -3.34
C LEU A 31 21.95 9.88 -2.64
N ILE A 32 20.83 10.21 -2.01
CA ILE A 32 19.89 9.22 -1.46
C ILE A 32 18.62 9.26 -2.32
N GLY A 33 18.37 8.18 -3.07
CA GLY A 33 17.15 8.00 -3.85
C GLY A 33 16.16 7.09 -3.13
N ALA A 34 14.87 7.40 -3.22
CA ALA A 34 13.79 6.55 -2.74
C ALA A 34 12.75 6.36 -3.85
N THR A 35 12.33 5.12 -4.10
CA THR A 35 11.30 4.80 -5.09
C THR A 35 10.50 3.59 -4.64
N THR A 36 9.20 3.59 -4.93
CA THR A 36 8.32 2.42 -4.76
C THR A 36 8.56 1.37 -5.85
N ARG A 37 9.15 1.78 -6.99
CA ARG A 37 9.35 0.95 -8.18
C ARG A 37 10.79 1.06 -8.66
N ALA A 38 11.70 0.34 -8.00
CA ALA A 38 13.10 0.29 -8.42
C ALA A 38 13.28 -0.15 -9.89
N GLY A 39 12.36 -0.98 -10.41
CA GLY A 39 12.32 -1.43 -11.80
C GLY A 39 12.15 -0.31 -12.84
N GLN A 40 11.56 0.83 -12.47
CA GLN A 40 11.36 1.98 -13.37
C GLN A 40 12.60 2.87 -13.51
N LEU A 41 13.62 2.70 -12.66
CA LEU A 41 14.88 3.39 -12.83
C LEU A 41 15.61 2.83 -14.06
N SER A 42 16.12 3.71 -14.92
CA SER A 42 16.98 3.32 -16.03
C SER A 42 18.22 2.57 -15.50
N SER A 43 18.67 1.54 -16.21
CA SER A 43 19.89 0.79 -15.81
C SER A 43 21.07 1.72 -15.53
N PRO A 44 21.38 2.71 -16.40
CA PRO A 44 22.53 3.58 -16.17
C PRO A 44 22.42 4.44 -14.90
N LEU A 45 21.21 4.79 -14.43
CA LEU A 45 21.02 5.49 -13.16
C LEU A 45 21.17 4.55 -11.97
N ARG A 46 20.57 3.36 -12.09
CA ARG A 46 20.58 2.34 -11.05
C ARG A 46 21.98 1.86 -10.73
N ASP A 47 22.79 1.62 -11.77
CA ASP A 47 24.16 1.10 -11.66
C ASP A 47 25.13 2.09 -10.97
N ARG A 48 24.69 3.34 -10.69
CA ARG A 48 25.46 4.35 -9.96
C ARG A 48 25.17 4.40 -8.47
N PHE A 49 24.15 3.70 -8.00
CA PHE A 49 23.89 3.56 -6.56
C PHE A 49 24.75 2.43 -6.00
N GLY A 50 25.82 2.78 -5.28
CA GLY A 50 26.73 1.80 -4.65
C GLY A 50 26.09 1.02 -3.48
N MET A 51 24.96 1.49 -2.96
CA MET A 51 24.18 0.78 -1.95
C MET A 51 22.70 0.79 -2.35
N MET A 52 22.09 -0.39 -2.38
CA MET A 52 20.67 -0.57 -2.64
C MET A 52 20.03 -1.29 -1.46
N PHE A 53 19.05 -0.64 -0.84
CA PHE A 53 18.29 -1.21 0.27
C PHE A 53 16.86 -1.44 -0.17
N ARG A 54 16.34 -2.65 0.07
CA ARG A 54 14.94 -2.97 -0.11
C ARG A 54 14.27 -2.99 1.26
N LEU A 55 13.29 -2.11 1.45
CA LEU A 55 12.47 -2.12 2.65
C LEU A 55 11.33 -3.12 2.44
N GLU A 56 11.19 -4.02 3.40
CA GLU A 56 10.08 -4.96 3.48
C GLU A 56 9.02 -4.46 4.47
N LEU A 57 7.83 -5.03 4.38
CA LEU A 57 6.77 -4.76 5.33
C LEU A 57 7.15 -5.34 6.69
N TYR A 58 6.78 -4.60 7.74
CA TYR A 58 7.04 -5.01 9.11
C TYR A 58 6.08 -6.13 9.52
N THR A 59 6.55 -7.01 10.39
CA THR A 59 5.67 -8.00 11.03
C THR A 59 4.77 -7.33 12.07
N PRO A 60 3.63 -7.93 12.45
CA PRO A 60 2.78 -7.42 13.52
C PRO A 60 3.54 -7.20 14.85
N GLU A 61 4.51 -8.05 15.17
CA GLU A 61 5.30 -7.96 16.41
C GLU A 61 6.25 -6.75 16.38
N GLN A 62 6.92 -6.53 15.25
CA GLN A 62 7.76 -5.35 15.05
C GLN A 62 6.92 -4.07 15.08
N LEU A 63 5.74 -4.08 14.47
CA LEU A 63 4.81 -2.95 14.53
C LEU A 63 4.27 -2.72 15.94
N ALA A 64 3.97 -3.76 16.72
CA ALA A 64 3.53 -3.62 18.10
C ALA A 64 4.61 -2.91 18.96
N THR A 65 5.89 -3.20 18.70
CA THR A 65 7.01 -2.50 19.32
C THR A 65 7.01 -1.01 18.95
N ILE A 66 6.82 -0.69 17.67
CA ILE A 66 6.74 0.69 17.18
C ILE A 66 5.54 1.43 17.81
N VAL A 67 4.37 0.79 17.85
CA VAL A 67 3.14 1.36 18.43
C VAL A 67 3.33 1.64 19.91
N THR A 68 3.90 0.70 20.66
CA THR A 68 4.17 0.84 22.09
C THR A 68 5.13 2.01 22.36
N ARG A 69 6.22 2.11 21.59
CA ARG A 69 7.14 3.25 21.67
C ARG A 69 6.43 4.57 21.36
N SER A 70 5.65 4.62 20.29
CA SER A 70 4.91 5.83 19.89
C SER A 70 3.87 6.24 20.93
N ALA A 71 3.22 5.29 21.59
CA ALA A 71 2.27 5.57 22.67
C ALA A 71 2.96 6.21 23.88
N GLY A 72 4.17 5.74 24.22
CA GLY A 72 5.02 6.37 25.24
C GLY A 72 5.39 7.83 24.90
N ILE A 73 5.73 8.11 23.63
CA ILE A 73 6.01 9.49 23.17
C ILE A 73 4.76 10.39 23.26
N LEU A 74 3.57 9.81 23.08
CA LEU A 74 2.28 10.51 23.18
C LEU A 74 1.70 10.49 24.59
N GLU A 75 2.46 10.03 25.59
CA GLU A 75 2.05 9.91 26.99
C GLU A 75 0.71 9.17 27.16
N THR A 76 0.47 8.17 26.31
CA THR A 76 -0.77 7.41 26.28
C THR A 76 -0.52 6.01 26.85
N PRO A 77 -1.14 5.64 27.99
CA PRO A 77 -1.04 4.29 28.52
C PRO A 77 -1.57 3.26 27.52
N ILE A 78 -0.80 2.21 27.24
CA ILE A 78 -1.17 1.14 26.30
C ILE A 78 -0.78 -0.22 26.86
N LYS A 79 -1.66 -1.22 26.69
CA LYS A 79 -1.38 -2.63 26.98
C LYS A 79 -0.85 -3.31 25.72
N GLU A 80 -0.05 -4.37 25.90
CA GLU A 80 0.53 -5.14 24.79
C GLU A 80 -0.52 -5.63 23.79
N GLU A 81 -1.65 -6.14 24.29
CA GLU A 81 -2.75 -6.62 23.45
C GLU A 81 -3.38 -5.50 22.60
N GLY A 82 -3.46 -4.28 23.15
CA GLY A 82 -3.97 -3.11 22.45
C GLY A 82 -3.02 -2.63 21.36
N ALA A 83 -1.71 -2.66 21.63
CA ALA A 83 -0.67 -2.35 20.65
C ALA A 83 -0.64 -3.39 19.51
N PHE A 84 -0.74 -4.67 19.86
CA PHE A 84 -0.79 -5.77 18.88
C PHE A 84 -2.04 -5.70 18.01
N GLU A 85 -3.20 -5.34 18.58
CA GLU A 85 -4.45 -5.15 17.82
C GLU A 85 -4.32 -4.05 16.76
N ILE A 86 -3.68 -2.93 17.10
CA ILE A 86 -3.38 -1.86 16.13
C ILE A 86 -2.40 -2.38 15.08
N ALA A 87 -1.33 -3.05 15.53
CA ALA A 87 -0.25 -3.52 14.67
C ALA A 87 -0.72 -4.52 13.60
N ARG A 88 -1.51 -5.53 13.98
CA ARG A 88 -1.99 -6.55 13.05
C ARG A 88 -2.87 -5.99 11.93
N ARG A 89 -3.58 -4.88 12.19
CA ARG A 89 -4.42 -4.19 11.20
C ARG A 89 -3.68 -3.10 10.41
N SER A 90 -2.39 -2.89 10.67
CA SER A 90 -1.64 -1.76 10.09
C SER A 90 -0.92 -2.08 8.78
N ARG A 91 -1.24 -3.22 8.13
CA ARG A 91 -0.73 -3.60 6.80
C ARG A 91 0.80 -3.55 6.69
N GLY A 92 1.49 -3.97 7.75
CA GLY A 92 2.95 -3.97 7.81
C GLY A 92 3.61 -2.58 7.71
N THR A 93 2.84 -1.50 7.88
CA THR A 93 3.28 -0.13 7.60
C THR A 93 3.30 0.75 8.86
N PRO A 94 4.47 1.21 9.34
CA PRO A 94 4.59 2.04 10.55
C PRO A 94 3.80 3.35 10.49
N ARG A 95 3.68 3.96 9.29
CA ARG A 95 2.88 5.16 9.07
C ARG A 95 1.40 4.94 9.36
N ILE A 96 0.86 3.78 8.95
CA ILE A 96 -0.54 3.40 9.20
C ILE A 96 -0.72 3.12 10.69
N ALA A 97 0.19 2.36 11.30
CA ALA A 97 0.15 2.04 12.73
C ALA A 97 0.11 3.29 13.61
N ASN A 98 0.98 4.26 13.34
CA ASN A 98 0.99 5.53 14.08
C ASN A 98 -0.26 6.38 13.82
N ARG A 99 -0.83 6.34 12.61
CA ARG A 99 -2.10 7.02 12.31
C ARG A 99 -3.24 6.40 13.11
N PHE A 100 -3.31 5.08 13.18
CA PHE A 100 -4.32 4.35 13.93
C PHE A 100 -4.17 4.58 15.44
N LEU A 101 -2.96 4.49 15.98
CA LEU A 101 -2.69 4.79 17.39
C LEU A 101 -3.26 6.14 17.82
N LYS A 102 -3.04 7.20 17.03
CA LYS A 102 -3.59 8.54 17.33
C LYS A 102 -5.11 8.53 17.43
N ARG A 103 -5.78 7.82 16.52
CA ARG A 103 -7.25 7.70 16.55
C ARG A 103 -7.73 6.85 17.71
N VAL A 104 -7.14 5.68 17.92
CA VAL A 104 -7.49 4.80 19.05
C VAL A 104 -7.32 5.51 20.39
N ARG A 105 -6.27 6.32 20.55
CA ARG A 105 -6.09 7.19 21.72
C ARG A 105 -7.26 8.15 21.91
N ASP A 106 -7.70 8.82 20.83
CA ASP A 106 -8.84 9.74 20.90
C ASP A 106 -10.10 8.98 21.38
N PHE A 107 -10.34 7.77 20.89
CA PHE A 107 -11.41 6.89 21.37
C PHE A 107 -11.22 6.47 22.83
N ALA A 108 -10.02 6.08 23.25
CA ALA A 108 -9.73 5.69 24.63
C ALA A 108 -9.95 6.83 25.62
N THR A 109 -9.69 8.07 25.20
CA THR A 109 -9.89 9.27 26.02
C THR A 109 -11.37 9.61 26.16
N VAL A 110 -12.17 9.49 25.09
CA VAL A 110 -13.59 9.91 25.07
C VAL A 110 -14.56 8.81 25.49
N LYS A 111 -14.26 7.56 25.14
CA LYS A 111 -15.16 6.39 25.29
C LYS A 111 -14.62 5.32 26.23
N GLY A 112 -13.36 5.42 26.66
CA GLY A 112 -12.69 4.46 27.54
C GLY A 112 -12.25 5.09 28.86
N ASN A 113 -11.20 4.53 29.44
CA ASN A 113 -10.58 4.98 30.69
C ASN A 113 -9.23 5.70 30.47
N GLY A 114 -8.95 6.13 29.24
CA GLY A 114 -7.67 6.73 28.85
C GLY A 114 -6.53 5.72 28.58
N CYS A 115 -6.74 4.42 28.84
CA CYS A 115 -5.77 3.36 28.52
C CYS A 115 -6.19 2.61 27.26
N ILE A 116 -5.24 2.37 26.35
CA ILE A 116 -5.46 1.58 25.14
C ILE A 116 -5.29 0.09 25.47
N ASP A 117 -6.38 -0.66 25.42
CA ASP A 117 -6.41 -2.11 25.48
C ASP A 117 -6.97 -2.73 24.19
N LYS A 118 -7.08 -4.06 24.14
CA LYS A 118 -7.59 -4.77 22.96
C LYS A 118 -9.03 -4.35 22.59
N TYR A 119 -9.89 -4.15 23.60
CA TYR A 119 -11.30 -3.84 23.37
C TYR A 119 -11.46 -2.48 22.72
N ILE A 120 -10.83 -1.44 23.29
CA ILE A 120 -10.94 -0.09 22.72
C ILE A 120 -10.24 0.03 21.37
N SER A 121 -9.12 -0.69 21.16
CA SER A 121 -8.48 -0.79 19.85
C SER A 121 -9.41 -1.41 18.79
N ASP A 122 -10.02 -2.56 19.08
CA ASP A 122 -10.97 -3.20 18.17
C ASP A 122 -12.17 -2.30 17.87
N PHE A 123 -12.77 -1.73 18.91
CA PHE A 123 -13.92 -0.84 18.79
C PHE A 123 -13.61 0.40 17.94
N ALA A 124 -12.49 1.06 18.21
CA ALA A 124 -12.08 2.25 17.48
C ALA A 124 -11.76 1.94 16.01
N LEU A 125 -11.05 0.85 15.73
CA LEU A 125 -10.70 0.47 14.36
C LEU A 125 -11.93 0.06 13.55
N LYS A 126 -12.86 -0.70 14.14
CA LYS A 126 -14.17 -1.00 13.50
C LYS A 126 -14.98 0.27 13.24
N SER A 127 -14.98 1.22 14.18
CA SER A 127 -15.66 2.51 14.03
C SER A 127 -15.05 3.39 12.92
N LEU A 128 -13.80 3.12 12.53
CA LEU A 128 -13.11 3.76 11.42
C LEU A 128 -13.23 2.96 10.11
N ASP A 129 -14.14 1.98 10.06
CA ASP A 129 -14.32 1.08 8.93
C ASP A 129 -13.06 0.27 8.59
N ILE A 130 -12.24 -0.07 9.60
CA ILE A 130 -11.06 -0.92 9.45
C ILE A 130 -11.39 -2.31 9.97
N ASP A 131 -11.38 -3.30 9.08
CA ASP A 131 -11.69 -4.67 9.46
C ASP A 131 -10.52 -5.39 10.13
N GLU A 132 -10.71 -6.67 10.45
CA GLU A 132 -9.73 -7.49 11.17
C GLU A 132 -8.44 -7.75 10.40
N LEU A 133 -8.49 -7.63 9.06
CA LEU A 133 -7.31 -7.73 8.19
C LEU A 133 -6.69 -6.36 7.91
N GLY A 134 -7.25 -5.28 8.48
CA GLY A 134 -6.75 -3.93 8.28
C GLY A 134 -7.22 -3.27 7.00
N LEU A 135 -8.14 -3.87 6.25
CA LEU A 135 -8.68 -3.24 5.04
C LEU A 135 -9.62 -2.11 5.43
N ASP A 136 -9.52 -0.99 4.71
CA ASP A 136 -10.42 0.14 4.89
C ASP A 136 -11.58 0.11 3.88
N SER A 137 -12.37 1.17 3.88
CA SER A 137 -13.53 1.29 2.99
C SER A 137 -13.14 1.33 1.50
N ILE A 138 -11.96 1.83 1.12
CA ILE A 138 -11.50 1.86 -0.27
C ILE A 138 -11.09 0.45 -0.71
N ASP A 139 -10.34 -0.27 0.12
CA ASP A 139 -9.98 -1.67 -0.15
C ASP A 139 -11.23 -2.52 -0.39
N ARG A 140 -12.20 -2.45 0.52
CA ARG A 140 -13.45 -3.21 0.41
C ARG A 140 -14.31 -2.76 -0.77
N ARG A 141 -14.34 -1.45 -1.08
CA ARG A 141 -15.01 -0.95 -2.30
C ARG A 141 -14.35 -1.46 -3.56
N MET A 142 -13.02 -1.54 -3.61
CA MET A 142 -12.28 -2.08 -4.74
C MET A 142 -12.63 -3.56 -4.97
N LEU A 143 -12.58 -4.39 -3.92
CA LEU A 143 -12.97 -5.80 -3.99
C LEU A 143 -14.45 -5.96 -4.39
N ALA A 144 -15.33 -5.17 -3.79
CA ALA A 144 -16.76 -5.20 -4.08
C ALA A 144 -17.06 -4.77 -5.53
N ALA A 145 -16.35 -3.78 -6.08
CA ALA A 145 -16.50 -3.36 -7.47
C ALA A 145 -16.09 -4.50 -8.42
N ILE A 146 -14.94 -5.12 -8.20
CA ILE A 146 -14.48 -6.26 -9.02
C ILE A 146 -15.50 -7.40 -8.98
N ILE A 147 -16.03 -7.72 -7.80
CA ILE A 147 -16.95 -8.85 -7.61
C ILE A 147 -18.36 -8.54 -8.13
N LYS A 148 -18.97 -7.45 -7.65
CA LYS A 148 -20.39 -7.15 -7.90
C LYS A 148 -20.63 -6.51 -9.27
N SER A 149 -19.71 -5.66 -9.73
CA SER A 149 -19.88 -4.94 -11.01
C SER A 149 -19.31 -5.71 -12.20
N PHE A 150 -18.28 -6.53 -11.99
CA PHE A 150 -17.58 -7.24 -13.07
C PHE A 150 -17.57 -8.76 -12.92
N GLY A 151 -18.37 -9.32 -12.00
CA GLY A 151 -18.49 -10.78 -11.83
C GLY A 151 -17.18 -11.47 -11.40
N GLY A 152 -16.26 -10.73 -10.77
CA GLY A 152 -14.93 -11.22 -10.39
C GLY A 152 -13.80 -10.80 -11.33
N GLY A 153 -14.08 -10.05 -12.39
CA GLY A 153 -13.09 -9.55 -13.36
C GLY A 153 -12.94 -10.44 -14.61
N PRO A 154 -11.98 -10.14 -15.51
CA PRO A 154 -10.94 -9.11 -15.40
C PRO A 154 -11.46 -7.69 -15.62
N VAL A 155 -10.91 -6.72 -14.88
CA VAL A 155 -11.22 -5.29 -15.04
C VAL A 155 -9.96 -4.42 -15.10
N GLY A 156 -9.97 -3.41 -15.98
CA GLY A 156 -8.87 -2.45 -16.13
C GLY A 156 -8.70 -1.54 -14.91
N LEU A 157 -7.47 -1.08 -14.66
CA LEU A 157 -7.18 -0.18 -13.53
C LEU A 157 -7.96 1.13 -13.62
N ASP A 158 -7.98 1.75 -14.80
CA ASP A 158 -8.65 3.04 -15.02
C ASP A 158 -10.17 2.93 -14.84
N THR A 159 -10.74 1.79 -15.23
CA THR A 159 -12.16 1.50 -15.01
C THR A 159 -12.47 1.34 -13.52
N LEU A 160 -11.62 0.64 -12.76
CA LEU A 160 -11.77 0.55 -11.31
C LEU A 160 -11.62 1.91 -10.63
N ALA A 161 -10.61 2.68 -11.04
CA ALA A 161 -10.36 4.04 -10.55
C ALA A 161 -11.59 4.94 -10.72
N ALA A 162 -12.19 4.93 -11.91
CA ALA A 162 -13.40 5.70 -12.19
C ALA A 162 -14.61 5.31 -11.32
N ILE A 163 -14.80 4.02 -11.06
CA ILE A 163 -15.93 3.53 -10.23
C ILE A 163 -15.73 3.85 -8.75
N ILE A 164 -14.49 3.75 -8.26
CA ILE A 164 -14.17 3.99 -6.85
C ILE A 164 -14.09 5.50 -6.56
N GLY A 165 -13.81 6.31 -7.58
CA GLY A 165 -13.59 7.76 -7.47
C GLY A 165 -12.18 8.08 -6.97
N GLU A 166 -11.19 7.26 -7.34
CA GLU A 166 -9.79 7.38 -6.94
C GLU A 166 -8.88 7.47 -8.17
N GLU A 167 -7.64 7.93 -8.00
CA GLU A 167 -6.66 7.91 -9.08
C GLU A 167 -6.10 6.50 -9.32
N SER A 168 -5.92 6.12 -10.58
CA SER A 168 -5.34 4.81 -10.98
C SER A 168 -4.01 4.53 -10.28
N ILE A 169 -3.13 5.53 -10.20
CA ILE A 169 -1.83 5.39 -9.55
C ILE A 169 -1.96 5.12 -8.05
N THR A 170 -2.92 5.76 -7.38
CA THR A 170 -3.20 5.55 -5.97
C THR A 170 -3.69 4.13 -5.72
N LEU A 171 -4.59 3.61 -6.55
CA LEU A 171 -5.02 2.21 -6.44
C LEU A 171 -3.85 1.25 -6.64
N GLU A 172 -3.00 1.49 -7.64
CA GLU A 172 -1.89 0.60 -7.97
C GLU A 172 -0.75 0.62 -6.95
N ASP A 173 -0.39 1.79 -6.43
CA ASP A 173 0.75 1.97 -5.52
C ASP A 173 0.40 1.87 -4.04
N VAL A 174 -0.85 2.15 -3.65
CA VAL A 174 -1.24 2.22 -2.23
C VAL A 174 -2.09 1.03 -1.80
N TYR A 175 -3.10 0.64 -2.59
CA TYR A 175 -4.10 -0.33 -2.17
C TYR A 175 -3.81 -1.74 -2.70
N GLU A 176 -3.54 -1.85 -4.00
CA GLU A 176 -3.31 -3.11 -4.70
C GLU A 176 -2.17 -3.97 -4.09
N PRO A 177 -1.03 -3.43 -3.62
CA PRO A 177 0.06 -4.26 -3.09
C PRO A 177 -0.37 -5.14 -1.91
N TYR A 178 -1.18 -4.59 -1.00
CA TYR A 178 -1.63 -5.34 0.17
C TYR A 178 -2.72 -6.36 -0.18
N LEU A 179 -3.64 -6.01 -1.07
CA LEU A 179 -4.66 -6.94 -1.57
C LEU A 179 -4.05 -8.11 -2.35
N LEU A 180 -2.97 -7.87 -3.11
CA LEU A 180 -2.17 -8.93 -3.76
C LEU A 180 -1.49 -9.82 -2.73
N GLN A 181 -0.89 -9.24 -1.69
CA GLN A 181 -0.21 -10.00 -0.64
C GLN A 181 -1.19 -10.89 0.16
N LEU A 182 -2.40 -10.40 0.45
CA LEU A 182 -3.47 -11.22 1.04
C LEU A 182 -4.02 -12.28 0.07
N GLY A 183 -3.65 -12.22 -1.21
CA GLY A 183 -4.16 -13.09 -2.25
C GLY A 183 -5.63 -12.85 -2.56
N PHE A 184 -6.14 -11.63 -2.36
CA PHE A 184 -7.53 -11.25 -2.62
C PHE A 184 -7.77 -10.82 -4.07
N ILE A 185 -6.72 -10.38 -4.75
CA ILE A 185 -6.75 -10.07 -6.18
C ILE A 185 -5.59 -10.73 -6.92
N ASN A 186 -5.76 -10.95 -8.21
CA ASN A 186 -4.73 -11.39 -9.15
C ASN A 186 -4.59 -10.37 -10.28
N ARG A 187 -3.35 -10.08 -10.70
CA ARG A 187 -3.07 -9.30 -11.91
C ARG A 187 -2.99 -10.24 -13.11
N THR A 188 -3.75 -9.93 -14.17
CA THR A 188 -3.69 -10.61 -15.47
C THR A 188 -3.39 -9.58 -16.57
N SER A 189 -3.00 -10.04 -17.76
CA SER A 189 -2.81 -9.17 -18.92
C SER A 189 -4.07 -8.40 -19.33
N ARG A 190 -5.26 -8.91 -18.97
CA ARG A 190 -6.57 -8.30 -19.28
C ARG A 190 -7.10 -7.41 -18.17
N GLY A 191 -6.49 -7.42 -16.98
CA GLY A 191 -6.98 -6.66 -15.83
C GLY A 191 -6.86 -7.40 -14.50
N ARG A 192 -7.50 -6.85 -13.46
CA ARG A 192 -7.53 -7.40 -12.10
C ARG A 192 -8.71 -8.36 -11.95
N CYS A 193 -8.47 -9.49 -11.29
CA CYS A 193 -9.51 -10.46 -10.94
C CYS A 193 -9.56 -10.67 -9.44
N ALA A 194 -10.75 -10.82 -8.87
CA ALA A 194 -10.93 -11.18 -7.47
C ALA A 194 -10.72 -12.69 -7.29
N THR A 195 -10.10 -13.09 -6.19
CA THR A 195 -9.91 -14.50 -5.85
C THR A 195 -11.05 -15.01 -4.96
N PRO A 196 -11.21 -16.34 -4.80
CA PRO A 196 -12.14 -16.91 -3.82
C PRO A 196 -11.94 -16.38 -2.38
N GLY A 197 -10.72 -15.95 -2.02
CA GLY A 197 -10.43 -15.32 -0.73
C GLY A 197 -11.20 -14.01 -0.55
N ALA A 198 -11.26 -13.16 -1.58
CA ALA A 198 -11.99 -11.90 -1.54
C ALA A 198 -13.51 -12.12 -1.41
N TYR A 199 -14.06 -13.11 -2.13
CA TYR A 199 -15.48 -13.47 -2.02
C TYR A 199 -15.85 -13.87 -0.59
N ARG A 200 -15.08 -14.80 0.01
CA ARG A 200 -15.30 -15.25 1.38
C ARG A 200 -15.16 -14.11 2.39
N HIS A 201 -14.15 -13.26 2.22
CA HIS A 201 -13.92 -12.11 3.10
C HIS A 201 -15.10 -11.10 3.07
N LEU A 202 -15.67 -10.84 1.89
CA LEU A 202 -16.85 -9.97 1.77
C LEU A 202 -18.18 -10.66 2.06
N GLY A 203 -18.19 -11.96 2.38
CA GLY A 203 -19.40 -12.75 2.59
C GLY A 203 -20.26 -12.90 1.32
N ILE A 204 -19.65 -12.89 0.13
CA ILE A 204 -20.34 -13.02 -1.15
C ILE A 204 -20.16 -14.45 -1.66
N ASN A 205 -21.25 -15.07 -2.13
CA ASN A 205 -21.20 -16.40 -2.73
C ASN A 205 -20.35 -16.39 -4.00
N ILE A 206 -19.48 -17.39 -4.12
CA ILE A 206 -18.68 -17.60 -5.32
C ILE A 206 -19.62 -18.17 -6.40
N PRO A 207 -19.69 -17.58 -7.60
CA PRO A 207 -20.46 -18.16 -8.70
C PRO A 207 -19.93 -19.57 -8.98
N GLU A 208 -20.83 -20.57 -9.07
CA GLU A 208 -20.44 -21.91 -9.51
C GLU A 208 -19.79 -21.79 -10.90
N ALA A 209 -18.61 -22.39 -11.05
CA ALA A 209 -17.95 -22.41 -12.36
C ALA A 209 -18.90 -23.06 -13.36
N PRO A 210 -19.01 -22.55 -14.60
CA PRO A 210 -19.78 -23.25 -15.62
C PRO A 210 -19.19 -24.64 -15.79
N GLU A 211 -20.01 -25.68 -15.54
CA GLU A 211 -19.65 -27.06 -15.82
C GLU A 211 -19.09 -27.09 -17.24
N THR A 212 -17.82 -27.49 -17.35
CA THR A 212 -17.20 -27.69 -18.64
C THR A 212 -17.88 -28.91 -19.24
N SER A 213 -18.94 -28.67 -20.02
CA SER A 213 -19.64 -29.70 -20.79
C SER A 213 -18.60 -30.31 -21.72
N GLN A 214 -18.04 -31.44 -21.31
CA GLN A 214 -17.22 -32.28 -22.15
C GLN A 214 -18.11 -32.70 -23.31
N MET A 215 -17.96 -32.01 -24.44
CA MET A 215 -18.37 -32.55 -25.73
C MET A 215 -17.62 -33.87 -25.89
N LYS A 216 -18.30 -34.98 -25.56
CA LYS A 216 -17.96 -36.29 -26.08
C LYS A 216 -18.01 -36.18 -27.59
N LEU A 217 -16.84 -36.14 -28.21
CA LEU A 217 -16.68 -36.44 -29.62
C LEU A 217 -16.90 -37.95 -29.73
N ASP A 218 -18.12 -38.33 -30.08
CA ASP A 218 -18.42 -39.68 -30.54
C ASP A 218 -17.79 -39.83 -31.94
N PHE A 219 -16.84 -40.74 -32.06
CA PHE A 219 -16.32 -41.29 -33.33
C PHE A 219 -17.00 -42.62 -33.60
#